data_AF-A0A967IKV5-F1
#
_entry.id   AF-A0A967IKV5-F1
#
_cell.length_a   1.000
_cell.length_b   1.000
_cell.length_c   1.000
_cell.angle_alpha   90.00
_cell.angle_beta   90.00
_cell.angle_gamma   90.00
#
_symmetry.space_group_name_H-M   'P 1'
#
loop_
_entity.id
_entity.type
_entity.pdbx_description
1 polymer ?
#
loop_
_entity_poly.entity_id
_entity_poly.type
_entity_poly.pdbx_seq_one_letter_code
_entity_poly.pdbx_strand_id
1 'polypeptide(L)' 'ANIASGHKTSGPKDPRRKSRPFTCTSCHEPHSSDSIFMFRFKAKVPTDICVNCHERKMN' A
#
# COMPACT_ATOMS: atom_id res chain seq x y z
N ALA A 1 4.28 -21.67 -4.00
CA ALA A 1 4.28 -20.94 -5.28
C ALA A 1 4.86 -19.56 -5.03
N ASN A 2 6.01 -19.31 -5.63
CA ASN A 2 6.87 -18.14 -5.42
C ASN A 2 6.17 -16.84 -5.83
N ILE A 3 5.82 -15.98 -4.87
CA ILE A 3 5.63 -14.54 -5.12
C ILE A 3 6.93 -13.87 -4.70
N ALA A 4 7.84 -13.73 -5.65
CA ALA A 4 9.08 -12.98 -5.45
C ALA A 4 8.75 -11.56 -4.94
N SER A 5 9.29 -11.19 -3.78
CA SER A 5 9.37 -9.81 -3.26
C SER A 5 8.07 -9.02 -3.02
N GLY A 6 6.94 -9.69 -2.73
CA GLY A 6 5.66 -9.01 -2.45
C GLY A 6 5.47 -8.54 -0.99
N HIS A 7 4.97 -7.32 -0.81
CA HIS A 7 4.62 -6.70 0.49
C HIS A 7 3.58 -7.54 1.25
N LYS A 8 3.77 -7.74 2.55
CA LYS A 8 2.88 -8.55 3.41
C LYS A 8 1.49 -7.90 3.50
N THR A 9 0.51 -8.40 2.76
CA THR A 9 -0.90 -7.93 2.74
C THR A 9 -1.79 -8.53 3.83
N SER A 10 -1.20 -9.27 4.77
CA SER A 10 -1.90 -9.89 5.90
C SER A 10 -0.96 -10.07 7.09
N GLY A 11 -1.43 -9.74 8.30
CA GLY A 11 -0.72 -10.00 9.57
C GLY A 11 -0.25 -8.74 10.31
N PRO A 12 0.55 -7.85 9.69
CA PRO A 12 0.99 -6.61 10.34
C PRO A 12 -0.15 -5.62 10.59
N LYS A 13 0.00 -4.76 11.62
CA LYS A 13 -0.86 -3.58 11.78
C LYS A 13 -0.56 -2.57 10.67
N ASP A 14 -1.60 -1.91 10.17
CA ASP A 14 -1.47 -0.85 9.17
C ASP A 14 -0.69 0.33 9.78
N PRO A 15 0.51 0.70 9.25
CA PRO A 15 1.33 1.76 9.81
C PRO A 15 0.61 3.12 9.85
N ARG A 16 -0.29 3.36 8.88
CA ARG A 16 -1.11 4.57 8.82
C ARG A 16 -2.35 4.49 9.69
N ARG A 17 -2.82 3.27 9.99
CA ARG A 17 -4.03 3.00 10.78
C ARG A 17 -3.73 1.95 11.83
N LYS A 18 -3.01 2.35 12.90
CA LYS A 18 -2.53 1.45 13.97
C LYS A 18 -3.62 0.59 14.63
N SER A 19 -4.90 0.98 14.53
CA SER A 19 -6.06 0.24 15.03
C SER A 19 -6.60 -0.83 14.07
N ARG A 20 -6.05 -0.97 12.86
CA ARG A 20 -6.52 -1.89 11.82
C ARG A 20 -5.38 -2.75 11.26
N PRO A 21 -5.67 -3.97 10.79
CA PRO A 21 -4.68 -4.77 10.08
C PRO A 21 -4.34 -4.14 8.74
N PHE A 22 -3.10 -4.34 8.29
CA PHE A 22 -2.69 -4.04 6.93
C PHE A 22 -3.33 -5.05 5.98
N THR A 23 -4.06 -4.55 4.98
CA THR A 23 -4.83 -5.36 4.03
C THR A 23 -4.71 -4.79 2.62
N CYS A 24 -5.29 -5.45 1.62
CA CYS A 24 -5.37 -4.94 0.24
C CYS A 24 -5.93 -3.50 0.19
N THR A 25 -6.92 -3.20 1.04
CA THR A 25 -7.57 -1.88 1.14
C THR A 25 -6.75 -0.83 1.90
N SER A 26 -5.54 -1.19 2.36
CA SER A 26 -4.57 -0.21 2.85
C SER A 26 -3.94 0.59 1.72
N CYS A 27 -3.88 0.02 0.51
CA CYS A 27 -3.34 0.70 -0.67
C CYS A 27 -4.34 0.80 -1.83
N HIS A 28 -5.29 -0.13 -1.98
CA HIS A 28 -6.24 -0.15 -3.09
C HIS A 28 -7.65 0.29 -2.70
N GLU A 29 -8.38 0.88 -3.65
CA GLU A 29 -9.81 1.12 -3.57
C GLU A 29 -10.55 0.04 -4.39
N PRO A 30 -11.42 -0.77 -3.77
CA PRO A 30 -12.00 -1.96 -4.42
C PRO A 30 -13.03 -1.64 -5.52
N HIS A 31 -13.63 -0.44 -5.52
CA HIS A 31 -14.72 -0.10 -6.43
C HIS A 31 -14.29 0.82 -7.57
N SER A 32 -13.63 1.93 -7.26
CA SER A 32 -13.16 2.89 -8.26
C SER A 32 -12.08 3.79 -7.66
N SER A 33 -11.06 4.14 -8.45
CA SER A 33 -10.11 5.19 -8.11
C SER A 33 -9.60 5.86 -9.37
N ASP A 34 -9.35 7.16 -9.27
CA ASP A 34 -8.72 7.96 -10.32
C ASP A 34 -7.20 7.73 -10.41
N SER A 35 -6.62 6.90 -9.54
CA SER A 35 -5.19 6.57 -9.54
C SER A 35 -4.91 5.23 -10.22
N ILE A 36 -3.70 5.11 -10.77
CA ILE A 36 -3.21 3.87 -11.39
C ILE A 36 -3.40 2.67 -10.45
N PHE A 37 -3.65 1.50 -11.04
CA PHE A 37 -3.83 0.25 -10.30
C PHE A 37 -4.87 0.32 -9.19
N MET A 38 -5.83 1.24 -9.29
CA MET A 38 -6.86 1.46 -8.28
C MET A 38 -6.29 1.87 -6.92
N PHE A 39 -5.16 2.58 -6.89
CA PHE A 39 -4.59 3.01 -5.62
C PHE A 39 -5.48 4.04 -4.92
N ARG A 40 -5.55 3.95 -3.59
CA ARG A 40 -6.26 4.90 -2.73
C ARG A 40 -5.56 6.25 -2.64
N PHE A 41 -4.28 6.33 -3.05
CA PHE A 41 -3.46 7.54 -3.01
C PHE A 41 -3.08 7.93 -4.43
N LYS A 42 -2.92 9.24 -4.67
CA LYS A 42 -2.45 9.74 -5.95
C LYS A 42 -1.05 9.19 -6.23
N ALA A 43 -0.95 8.36 -7.25
CA ALA A 43 0.29 7.82 -7.76
C ALA A 43 0.32 7.96 -9.28
N LYS A 44 1.48 8.38 -9.80
CA LYS A 44 1.81 8.33 -11.23
C LYS A 44 2.58 7.06 -11.57
N VAL A 45 3.32 6.52 -10.59
CA VAL A 45 4.02 5.23 -10.65
C VAL A 45 3.84 4.47 -9.32
N PRO A 46 3.93 3.12 -9.30
CA PRO A 46 3.69 2.34 -8.09
C PRO A 46 4.52 2.76 -6.87
N THR A 47 5.77 3.17 -7.07
CA THR A 47 6.67 3.57 -5.98
C THR A 47 6.26 4.85 -5.26
N ASP A 48 5.39 5.67 -5.87
CA ASP A 48 4.86 6.88 -5.23
C ASP A 48 4.07 6.54 -3.96
N ILE A 49 3.52 5.33 -3.85
CA ILE A 49 2.75 4.97 -2.67
C ILE A 49 3.62 4.65 -1.45
N CYS A 50 4.91 4.30 -1.64
CA CYS A 50 5.78 3.85 -0.55
C CYS A 50 5.94 4.92 0.54
N VAL A 51 5.97 6.20 0.16
CA VAL A 51 6.13 7.33 1.08
C VAL A 51 4.92 7.55 2.00
N ASN A 52 3.81 6.89 1.71
CA ASN A 52 2.63 6.94 2.57
C ASN A 52 2.83 6.18 3.90
N CYS A 53 3.81 5.27 3.96
CA CYS A 53 4.13 4.49 5.15
C CYS A 53 5.60 4.65 5.57
N HIS A 54 6.51 4.85 4.62
CA HIS A 54 7.94 4.99 4.87
C HIS A 54 8.37 6.45 4.73
N GLU A 55 8.99 7.02 5.74
CA GLU A 55 9.65 8.32 5.60
C GLU A 55 10.80 8.18 4.58
N ARG A 56 11.05 9.26 3.82
CA ARG A 56 11.91 9.35 2.62
C ARG A 56 13.36 8.83 2.75
N LYS A 57 13.78 8.37 3.94
CA LYS A 57 14.95 7.51 4.10
C LYS A 57 14.53 6.04 4.09
N MET A 58 14.18 5.55 2.90
CA MET A 58 14.19 4.12 2.65
C MET A 58 15.66 3.75 2.40
N ASN A 59 16.30 3.12 3.38
CA ASN A 59 17.65 2.58 3.28
C ASN A 59 17.59 1.06 3.07
#